data_AF-A0A5S4H4I2-F1
#
_entry.id   AF-A0A5S4H4I2-F1
#
_cell.length_a   1.000
_cell.length_b   1.000
_cell.length_c   1.000
_cell.angle_alpha   90.00
_cell.angle_beta   90.00
_cell.angle_gamma   90.00
#
_symmetry.space_group_name_H-M   'P 1'
#
loop_
_entity.id
_entity.type
_entity.pdbx_description
1 polymer ?
#
loop_
_entity_poly.entity_id
_entity_poly.type
_entity_poly.pdbx_seq_one_letter_code
_entity_poly.pdbx_strand_id
1 'polypeptide(L)'
;MDEGVFGKAAQERAIAEVEVEIARLCELLAEGLAMGLDDGREMVGGAMSEFLLEFFDLVRAKGSRPGLHGMVTLPLLAHGAETGEPGPAAPIAVVHLLWWASARHLDDLTDAPGPAGVPDRVAAGKRALTAFAVGGHLPARLLAGLPVPAATRAALGEELSRCWLDAVDGQLRDLTERPAVATPASVLRGYEGKTGAPYGMAAAAAACLAGADRGRVAGWRAFGRSLGVLRQLVNDQRDLASGRHEDLANGTATYLLVHLLRELPAGRRREALELHAAARRCAAARAELAARMLDEEVIDGYAASVAPLIERAHGLLDRLGGEPGCLRELHGLVDATVGHLPRFRLAAA
;
A
#
# COMPACT_ATOMS: atom_id res chain seq x y z
N MET A 1 -22.82 15.36 -17.80
CA MET A 1 -22.12 14.96 -16.56
C MET A 1 -20.86 15.78 -16.53
N ASP A 2 -20.79 16.74 -15.61
CA ASP A 2 -19.62 17.59 -15.46
C ASP A 2 -18.53 16.76 -14.77
N GLU A 3 -17.52 16.33 -15.51
CA GLU A 3 -16.46 15.43 -15.04
C GLU A 3 -15.56 16.08 -13.97
N GLY A 4 -15.76 17.37 -13.65
CA GLY A 4 -14.96 18.10 -12.67
C GLY A 4 -13.51 18.30 -13.12
N VAL A 5 -12.71 18.93 -12.26
CA VAL A 5 -11.32 19.33 -12.56
C VAL A 5 -10.39 18.12 -12.77
N PHE A 6 -10.73 16.96 -12.23
CA PHE A 6 -9.93 15.73 -12.32
C PHE A 6 -10.76 14.46 -12.52
N GLY A 7 -11.70 14.51 -13.48
CA GLY A 7 -12.49 13.34 -13.86
C GLY A 7 -11.67 12.22 -14.49
N LYS A 8 -12.35 11.11 -14.83
CA LYS A 8 -11.71 9.86 -15.28
C LYS A 8 -10.70 10.03 -16.41
N ALA A 9 -11.03 10.80 -17.44
CA ALA A 9 -10.10 11.03 -18.57
C ALA A 9 -8.84 11.83 -18.15
N ALA A 10 -8.96 12.74 -17.19
CA ALA A 10 -7.82 13.48 -16.64
C ALA A 10 -6.94 12.58 -15.77
N GLN A 11 -7.55 11.68 -14.98
CA GLN A 11 -6.83 10.67 -14.21
C GLN A 11 -6.05 9.71 -15.12
N GLU A 12 -6.67 9.20 -16.18
CA GLU A 12 -6.02 8.31 -17.15
C GLU A 12 -4.81 8.98 -17.83
N ARG A 13 -4.93 10.26 -18.21
CA ARG A 13 -3.79 11.04 -18.74
C ARG A 13 -2.67 11.21 -17.73
N ALA A 14 -3.00 11.60 -16.49
CA ALA A 14 -1.99 11.80 -15.45
C ALA A 14 -1.27 10.48 -15.09
N ILE A 15 -1.98 9.35 -15.12
CA ILE A 15 -1.36 8.03 -14.96
C ILE A 15 -0.38 7.75 -16.11
N ALA A 16 -0.79 7.99 -17.35
CA ALA A 16 0.10 7.82 -18.50
C ALA A 16 1.34 8.71 -18.41
N GLU A 17 1.21 9.95 -17.92
CA GLU A 17 2.35 10.85 -17.70
C GLU A 17 3.31 10.32 -16.62
N VAL A 18 2.79 9.79 -15.50
CA VAL A 18 3.60 9.15 -14.46
C VAL A 18 4.31 7.90 -14.99
N GLU A 19 3.64 7.10 -15.82
CA GLU A 19 4.25 5.93 -16.49
C GLU A 19 5.38 6.35 -17.44
N VAL A 20 5.21 7.44 -18.19
CA VAL A 20 6.26 8.00 -19.05
C VAL A 20 7.45 8.48 -18.23
N GLU A 21 7.22 9.16 -17.11
CA GLU A 21 8.31 9.64 -16.25
C GLU A 21 9.10 8.48 -15.62
N ILE A 22 8.41 7.40 -15.26
CA ILE A 22 9.04 6.17 -14.78
C ILE A 22 9.90 5.51 -15.86
N ALA A 23 9.39 5.43 -17.10
CA ALA A 23 10.16 4.87 -18.21
C ALA A 23 11.43 5.69 -18.45
N ARG A 24 11.31 7.02 -18.46
CA ARG A 24 12.45 7.94 -18.55
C ARG A 24 13.44 7.75 -17.40
N LEU A 25 12.95 7.57 -16.17
CA LEU A 25 13.80 7.29 -15.02
C LEU A 25 14.59 5.98 -15.21
N CYS A 26 13.97 4.94 -15.76
CA CYS A 26 14.65 3.68 -16.06
C CYS A 26 15.76 3.85 -17.10
N GLU A 27 15.54 4.65 -18.15
CA GLU A 27 16.56 4.98 -19.16
C GLU A 27 17.73 5.73 -18.52
N LEU A 28 17.46 6.79 -17.75
CA LEU A 28 18.50 7.56 -17.06
C LEU A 28 19.29 6.71 -16.05
N LEU A 29 18.64 5.75 -15.40
CA LEU A 29 19.30 4.80 -14.51
C LEU A 29 20.20 3.82 -15.28
N ALA A 30 19.74 3.32 -16.43
CA ALA A 30 20.51 2.41 -17.27
C ALA A 30 21.77 3.07 -17.85
N GLU A 31 21.68 4.36 -18.19
CA GLU A 31 22.80 5.16 -18.67
C GLU A 31 23.74 5.64 -17.53
N GLY A 32 23.39 5.36 -16.26
CA GLY A 32 24.15 5.84 -15.11
C GLY A 32 24.03 7.35 -14.85
N LEU A 33 23.13 8.05 -15.55
CA LEU A 33 23.00 9.51 -15.53
C LEU A 33 22.02 10.04 -14.48
N ALA A 34 21.18 9.19 -13.89
CA ALA A 34 20.21 9.62 -12.90
C ALA A 34 20.87 10.03 -11.56
N MET A 35 20.51 11.21 -11.05
CA MET A 35 20.53 11.54 -9.61
C MET A 35 21.89 11.55 -8.92
N GLY A 36 22.91 12.18 -9.53
CA GLY A 36 24.23 12.33 -8.92
C GLY A 36 24.96 10.99 -8.73
N LEU A 37 24.63 10.02 -9.58
CA LEU A 37 25.50 8.88 -9.84
C LEU A 37 26.64 9.40 -10.72
N ASP A 38 27.64 10.03 -10.11
CA ASP A 38 28.85 10.44 -10.82
C ASP A 38 29.59 9.21 -11.40
N ASP A 39 30.61 9.44 -12.24
CA ASP A 39 31.45 8.40 -12.84
C ASP A 39 31.78 7.25 -11.86
N GLY A 40 31.51 6.01 -12.28
CA GLY A 40 31.83 4.79 -11.53
C GLY A 40 30.67 4.12 -10.75
N ARG A 41 29.41 4.53 -10.95
CA ARG A 41 28.23 3.92 -10.29
C ARG A 41 27.24 3.20 -11.22
N GLU A 42 27.68 2.88 -12.43
CA GLU A 42 26.89 2.22 -13.50
C GLU A 42 26.21 0.92 -13.03
N MET A 43 26.87 0.12 -12.19
CA MET A 43 26.28 -1.13 -11.67
C MET A 43 25.03 -0.91 -10.82
N VAL A 44 24.97 0.19 -10.05
CA VAL A 44 23.81 0.50 -9.22
C VAL A 44 22.67 1.02 -10.09
N GLY A 45 22.99 1.88 -11.06
CA GLY A 45 22.04 2.37 -12.05
C GLY A 45 21.36 1.25 -12.84
N GLY A 46 22.15 0.36 -13.44
CA GLY A 46 21.65 -0.81 -14.18
C GLY A 46 20.77 -1.72 -13.33
N ALA A 47 21.21 -2.06 -12.11
CA ALA A 47 20.42 -2.89 -11.21
C ALA A 47 19.07 -2.26 -10.81
N MET A 48 19.03 -0.95 -10.55
CA MET A 48 17.78 -0.24 -10.27
C MET A 48 16.86 -0.21 -11.50
N SER A 49 17.41 -0.01 -12.69
CA SER A 49 16.63 0.00 -13.94
C SER A 49 15.98 -1.36 -14.22
N GLU A 50 16.76 -2.45 -14.18
CA GLU A 50 16.23 -3.82 -14.35
C GLU A 50 15.14 -4.14 -13.32
N PHE A 51 15.36 -3.78 -12.05
CA PHE A 51 14.41 -3.99 -10.98
C PHE A 51 13.07 -3.28 -11.23
N LEU A 52 13.11 -2.03 -11.70
CA LEU A 52 11.90 -1.28 -12.01
C LEU A 52 11.16 -1.87 -13.21
N LEU A 53 11.87 -2.25 -14.27
CA LEU A 53 11.28 -2.92 -15.43
C LEU A 53 10.57 -4.21 -15.04
N GLU A 54 11.22 -5.07 -14.23
CA GLU A 54 10.61 -6.30 -13.69
C GLU A 54 9.31 -5.99 -12.91
N PHE A 55 9.34 -4.97 -12.04
CA PHE A 55 8.17 -4.57 -11.27
C PHE A 55 7.00 -4.12 -12.16
N PHE A 56 7.23 -3.25 -13.15
CA PHE A 56 6.16 -2.75 -14.01
C PHE A 56 5.60 -3.82 -14.95
N ASP A 57 6.43 -4.75 -15.43
CA ASP A 57 5.97 -5.88 -16.22
C ASP A 57 5.12 -6.84 -15.38
N LEU A 58 5.49 -7.09 -14.13
CA LEU A 58 4.67 -7.87 -13.18
C LEU A 58 3.32 -7.20 -12.90
N VAL A 59 3.30 -5.89 -12.70
CA VAL A 59 2.06 -5.12 -12.50
C VAL A 59 1.13 -5.23 -13.71
N ARG A 60 1.68 -5.14 -14.93
CA ARG A 60 0.93 -5.29 -16.19
C ARG A 60 0.38 -6.70 -16.35
N ALA A 61 1.19 -7.72 -16.08
CA ALA A 61 0.84 -9.13 -16.27
C ALA A 61 -0.21 -9.63 -15.26
N LYS A 62 -0.13 -9.21 -13.99
CA LYS A 62 -1.02 -9.70 -12.92
C LYS A 62 -2.37 -8.97 -12.82
N GLY A 63 -2.67 -8.03 -13.72
CA GLY A 63 -3.93 -7.27 -13.66
C GLY A 63 -4.04 -6.34 -12.44
N SER A 64 -2.90 -5.99 -11.81
CA SER A 64 -2.81 -5.12 -10.63
C SER A 64 -3.11 -3.64 -10.93
N ARG A 65 -3.53 -3.32 -12.16
CA ARG A 65 -3.85 -1.97 -12.64
C ARG A 65 -4.80 -1.18 -11.72
N PRO A 66 -5.87 -1.76 -11.13
CA PRO A 66 -6.73 -1.03 -10.19
C PRO A 66 -6.02 -0.66 -8.86
N GLY A 67 -4.98 -1.42 -8.48
CA GLY A 67 -4.10 -1.09 -7.36
C GLY A 67 -3.19 0.09 -7.70
N LEU A 68 -2.57 0.05 -8.87
CA LEU A 68 -1.68 1.10 -9.39
C LEU A 68 -2.42 2.43 -9.58
N HIS A 69 -3.67 2.38 -10.09
CA HIS A 69 -4.51 3.57 -10.27
C HIS A 69 -4.62 4.37 -8.97
N GLY A 70 -5.02 3.71 -7.86
CA GLY A 70 -5.15 4.37 -6.57
C GLY A 70 -3.83 4.87 -5.98
N MET A 71 -2.71 4.18 -6.25
CA MET A 71 -1.39 4.63 -5.80
C MET A 71 -0.95 5.93 -6.51
N VAL A 72 -1.27 6.06 -7.79
CA VAL A 72 -0.94 7.25 -8.59
C VAL A 72 -1.92 8.38 -8.32
N THR A 73 -3.22 8.12 -8.30
CA THR A 73 -4.23 9.18 -8.20
C THR A 73 -4.32 9.79 -6.81
N LEU A 74 -4.01 9.06 -5.74
CA LEU A 74 -4.08 9.58 -4.37
C LEU A 74 -3.27 10.90 -4.18
N PRO A 75 -1.95 10.95 -4.43
CA PRO A 75 -1.19 12.18 -4.24
C PRO A 75 -1.64 13.30 -5.19
N LEU A 76 -2.06 12.98 -6.41
CA LEU A 76 -2.59 13.95 -7.37
C LEU A 76 -3.88 14.60 -6.85
N LEU A 77 -4.82 13.78 -6.37
CA LEU A 77 -6.10 14.22 -5.82
C LEU A 77 -5.92 14.99 -4.51
N ALA A 78 -5.01 14.56 -3.63
CA ALA A 78 -4.73 15.28 -2.39
C ALA A 78 -4.16 16.68 -2.66
N HIS A 79 -3.22 16.80 -3.60
CA HIS A 79 -2.71 18.10 -4.02
C HIS A 79 -3.79 18.94 -4.72
N GLY A 80 -4.55 18.34 -5.64
CA GLY A 80 -5.66 19.00 -6.34
C GLY A 80 -6.76 19.50 -5.39
N ALA A 81 -7.04 18.77 -4.31
CA ALA A 81 -7.97 19.23 -3.29
C ALA A 81 -7.48 20.50 -2.56
N GLU A 82 -6.16 20.68 -2.39
CA GLU A 82 -5.57 21.88 -1.80
C GLU A 82 -5.50 23.07 -2.77
N THR A 83 -5.18 22.81 -4.04
CA THR A 83 -4.78 23.88 -4.98
C THR A 83 -5.72 24.07 -6.17
N GLY A 84 -6.59 23.11 -6.44
CA GLY A 84 -7.33 22.99 -7.70
C GLY A 84 -6.50 22.46 -8.87
N GLU A 85 -5.21 22.15 -8.68
CA GLU A 85 -4.31 21.68 -9.73
C GLU A 85 -3.65 20.36 -9.32
N PRO A 86 -4.10 19.19 -9.82
CA PRO A 86 -3.56 17.89 -9.44
C PRO A 86 -2.14 17.61 -9.96
N GLY A 87 -1.84 18.09 -11.17
CA GLY A 87 -0.63 17.75 -11.94
C GLY A 87 0.71 17.93 -11.21
N PRO A 88 0.93 19.02 -10.44
CA PRO A 88 2.21 19.25 -9.75
C PRO A 88 2.62 18.14 -8.77
N ALA A 89 1.70 17.28 -8.31
CA ALA A 89 2.01 16.15 -7.43
C ALA A 89 2.53 14.89 -8.14
N ALA A 90 2.73 14.92 -9.47
CA ALA A 90 3.29 13.79 -10.22
C ALA A 90 4.61 13.23 -9.63
N PRO A 91 5.58 14.05 -9.16
CA PRO A 91 6.79 13.51 -8.52
C PRO A 91 6.51 12.72 -7.24
N ILE A 92 5.45 13.07 -6.49
CA ILE A 92 5.04 12.34 -5.28
C ILE A 92 4.41 10.99 -5.67
N ALA A 93 3.65 10.94 -6.77
CA ALA A 93 3.15 9.68 -7.33
C ALA A 93 4.29 8.74 -7.73
N VAL A 94 5.35 9.26 -8.38
CA VAL A 94 6.55 8.48 -8.71
C VAL A 94 7.21 7.96 -7.43
N VAL A 95 7.46 8.81 -6.43
CA VAL A 95 8.03 8.40 -5.13
C VAL A 95 7.20 7.29 -4.47
N HIS A 96 5.87 7.41 -4.48
CA HIS A 96 4.97 6.40 -3.91
C HIS A 96 5.08 5.06 -4.65
N LEU A 97 5.19 5.07 -5.97
CA LEU A 97 5.37 3.86 -6.77
C LEU A 97 6.73 3.20 -6.54
N LEU A 98 7.81 3.98 -6.45
CA LEU A 98 9.15 3.46 -6.13
C LEU A 98 9.18 2.80 -4.75
N TRP A 99 8.47 3.38 -3.78
CA TRP A 99 8.30 2.78 -2.46
C TRP A 99 7.59 1.42 -2.56
N TRP A 100 6.47 1.33 -3.30
CA TRP A 100 5.74 0.06 -3.48
C TRP A 100 6.53 -1.00 -4.25
N ALA A 101 7.33 -0.59 -5.24
CA ALA A 101 8.24 -1.48 -5.93
C ALA A 101 9.21 -2.13 -4.93
N SER A 102 9.85 -1.32 -4.08
CA SER A 102 10.73 -1.81 -3.02
C SER A 102 10.01 -2.73 -2.03
N ALA A 103 8.87 -2.27 -1.48
CA ALA A 103 8.12 -3.00 -0.46
C ALA A 103 7.69 -4.39 -0.95
N ARG A 104 7.17 -4.50 -2.18
CA ARG A 104 6.77 -5.79 -2.76
C ARG A 104 7.92 -6.80 -2.81
N HIS A 105 9.11 -6.36 -3.22
CA HIS A 105 10.26 -7.24 -3.30
C HIS A 105 10.81 -7.63 -1.93
N LEU A 106 10.78 -6.72 -0.95
CA LEU A 106 11.18 -7.03 0.43
C LEU A 106 10.20 -8.01 1.09
N ASP A 107 8.91 -7.86 0.82
CA ASP A 107 7.83 -8.75 1.31
C ASP A 107 7.94 -10.16 0.69
N ASP A 108 8.15 -10.25 -0.63
CA ASP A 108 8.37 -11.54 -1.31
C ASP A 108 9.61 -12.29 -0.74
N LEU A 109 10.64 -11.56 -0.27
CA LEU A 109 11.81 -12.16 0.39
C LEU A 109 11.51 -12.68 1.79
N THR A 110 10.57 -12.07 2.52
CA THR A 110 10.15 -12.54 3.86
C THR A 110 9.17 -13.71 3.78
N ASP A 111 8.33 -13.72 2.74
CA ASP A 111 7.24 -14.69 2.58
C ASP A 111 7.64 -15.97 1.82
N ALA A 112 8.84 -15.99 1.22
CA ALA A 112 9.32 -17.16 0.50
C ALA A 112 9.34 -18.42 1.40
N PRO A 113 8.76 -19.56 0.95
CA PRO A 113 8.71 -20.77 1.76
C PRO A 113 10.12 -21.28 2.10
N GLY A 114 10.30 -21.74 3.34
CA GLY A 114 11.53 -22.37 3.83
C GLY A 114 11.97 -23.62 3.02
N PRO A 115 13.08 -24.27 3.42
CA PRO A 115 14.25 -24.61 2.62
C PRO A 115 14.06 -25.75 1.58
N ALA A 116 13.07 -25.65 0.70
CA ALA A 116 12.92 -26.54 -0.46
C ALA A 116 13.69 -26.06 -1.71
N GLY A 117 14.38 -24.93 -1.62
CA GLY A 117 15.39 -24.48 -2.57
C GLY A 117 16.17 -23.37 -1.89
N VAL A 118 17.46 -23.57 -1.62
CA VAL A 118 18.31 -22.51 -1.06
C VAL A 118 18.26 -21.37 -2.08
N PRO A 119 17.63 -20.22 -1.76
CA PRO A 119 17.68 -19.09 -2.67
C PRO A 119 19.15 -18.78 -2.91
N ASP A 120 19.55 -18.51 -4.16
CA ASP A 120 20.88 -18.00 -4.42
C ASP A 120 21.08 -16.78 -3.52
N ARG A 121 21.90 -16.95 -2.47
CA ARG A 121 22.09 -15.94 -1.42
C ARG A 121 22.66 -14.66 -2.01
N VAL A 122 23.43 -14.78 -3.09
CA VAL A 122 23.98 -13.64 -3.81
C VAL A 122 22.86 -12.93 -4.56
N ALA A 123 21.99 -13.65 -5.28
CA ALA A 123 20.85 -13.04 -5.96
C ALA A 123 19.86 -12.37 -4.99
N ALA A 124 19.54 -13.03 -3.87
CA ALA A 124 18.70 -12.47 -2.82
C ALA A 124 19.32 -11.21 -2.19
N GLY A 125 20.63 -11.25 -1.90
CA GLY A 125 21.38 -10.10 -1.40
C GLY A 125 21.39 -8.93 -2.38
N LYS A 126 21.60 -9.18 -3.69
CA LYS A 126 21.51 -8.16 -4.73
C LYS A 126 20.13 -7.52 -4.77
N ARG A 127 19.07 -8.32 -4.80
CA ARG A 127 17.68 -7.82 -4.82
C ARG A 127 17.34 -6.97 -3.61
N ALA A 128 17.76 -7.39 -2.41
CA ALA A 128 17.55 -6.60 -1.19
C ALA A 128 18.25 -5.24 -1.25
N LEU A 129 19.53 -5.20 -1.67
CA LEU A 129 20.28 -3.95 -1.82
C LEU A 129 19.65 -3.03 -2.86
N THR A 130 19.20 -3.57 -4.00
CA THR A 130 18.50 -2.80 -5.03
C THR A 130 17.18 -2.26 -4.52
N ALA A 131 16.38 -3.05 -3.79
CA ALA A 131 15.13 -2.60 -3.20
C ALA A 131 15.35 -1.42 -2.23
N PHE A 132 16.41 -1.45 -1.40
CA PHE A 132 16.76 -0.32 -0.54
C PHE A 132 17.14 0.94 -1.34
N ALA A 133 17.91 0.77 -2.42
CA ALA A 133 18.27 1.89 -3.29
C ALA A 133 17.03 2.50 -3.96
N VAL A 134 16.16 1.66 -4.54
CA VAL A 134 14.94 2.06 -5.26
C VAL A 134 13.90 2.68 -4.33
N GLY A 135 13.67 2.13 -3.15
CA GLY A 135 12.61 2.60 -2.25
C GLY A 135 13.02 3.70 -1.27
N GLY A 136 14.31 3.79 -0.95
CA GLY A 136 14.84 4.75 0.02
C GLY A 136 15.61 5.89 -0.64
N HIS A 137 16.73 5.55 -1.29
CA HIS A 137 17.68 6.56 -1.77
C HIS A 137 17.21 7.28 -3.04
N LEU A 138 16.60 6.56 -3.98
CA LEU A 138 16.08 7.13 -5.22
C LEU A 138 14.94 8.13 -4.92
N PRO A 139 13.91 7.81 -4.13
CA PRO A 139 12.94 8.79 -3.66
C PRO A 139 13.58 10.00 -2.96
N ALA A 140 14.54 9.76 -2.06
CA ALA A 140 15.19 10.84 -1.33
C ALA A 140 15.89 11.84 -2.26
N ARG A 141 16.59 11.40 -3.32
CA ARG A 141 17.19 12.38 -4.24
C ARG A 141 16.22 12.99 -5.23
N LEU A 142 15.15 12.29 -5.63
CA LEU A 142 14.09 12.92 -6.44
C LEU A 142 13.50 14.11 -5.68
N LEU A 143 13.14 13.89 -4.41
CA LEU A 143 12.64 14.95 -3.53
C LEU A 143 13.69 16.05 -3.31
N ALA A 144 14.96 15.68 -3.11
CA ALA A 144 16.06 16.62 -2.95
C ALA A 144 16.40 17.41 -4.23
N GLY A 145 15.91 16.99 -5.41
CA GLY A 145 16.10 17.68 -6.69
C GLY A 145 14.95 18.62 -7.08
N LEU A 146 13.80 18.55 -6.40
CA LEU A 146 12.62 19.34 -6.77
C LEU A 146 12.87 20.86 -6.68
N PRO A 147 12.33 21.69 -7.58
CA PRO A 147 12.51 23.14 -7.55
C PRO A 147 11.56 23.81 -6.53
N VAL A 148 11.63 23.41 -5.26
CA VAL A 148 10.77 23.87 -4.16
C VAL A 148 11.54 24.56 -3.04
N PRO A 149 10.89 25.39 -2.19
CA PRO A 149 11.53 26.01 -1.04
C PRO A 149 12.21 24.98 -0.11
N ALA A 150 13.29 25.38 0.55
CA ALA A 150 14.07 24.50 1.43
C ALA A 150 13.22 23.88 2.56
N ALA A 151 12.28 24.64 3.13
CA ALA A 151 11.36 24.15 4.14
C ALA A 151 10.43 23.04 3.61
N THR A 152 9.88 23.23 2.40
CA THR A 152 9.04 22.21 1.73
C THR A 152 9.86 20.95 1.43
N ARG A 153 11.08 21.10 0.90
CA ARG A 153 12.00 19.98 0.64
C ARG A 153 12.29 19.17 1.91
N ALA A 154 12.57 19.86 3.03
CA ALA A 154 12.80 19.22 4.32
C ALA A 154 11.56 18.46 4.82
N ALA A 155 10.36 19.04 4.66
CA ALA A 155 9.11 18.39 5.02
C ALA A 155 8.85 17.12 4.19
N LEU A 156 9.15 17.15 2.89
CA LEU A 156 9.02 15.97 2.01
C LEU A 156 9.98 14.85 2.45
N GLY A 157 11.23 15.19 2.77
CA GLY A 157 12.20 14.22 3.30
C GLY A 157 11.78 13.61 4.64
N GLU A 158 11.18 14.42 5.52
CA GLU A 158 10.62 13.94 6.80
C GLU A 158 9.45 12.97 6.59
N GLU A 159 8.55 13.23 5.63
CA GLU A 159 7.46 12.28 5.31
C GLU A 159 7.98 10.93 4.81
N LEU A 160 9.00 10.94 3.94
CA LEU A 160 9.62 9.71 3.46
C LEU A 160 10.30 8.93 4.59
N SER A 161 11.05 9.61 5.46
CA SER A 161 11.72 8.99 6.61
C SER A 161 10.71 8.37 7.58
N ARG A 162 9.68 9.13 7.94
CA ARG A 162 8.57 8.69 8.81
C ARG A 162 7.87 7.46 8.23
N CYS A 163 7.59 7.47 6.93
CA CYS A 163 6.97 6.34 6.23
C CYS A 163 7.76 5.05 6.43
N TRP A 164 9.07 5.08 6.21
CA TRP A 164 9.92 3.90 6.34
C TRP A 164 9.94 3.37 7.78
N LEU A 165 10.05 4.25 8.78
CA LEU A 165 10.03 3.84 10.18
C LEU A 165 8.71 3.18 10.57
N ASP A 166 7.58 3.81 10.21
CA ASP A 166 6.25 3.30 10.53
C ASP A 166 5.94 2.00 9.77
N ALA A 167 6.36 1.88 8.51
CA ALA A 167 6.16 0.68 7.71
C ALA A 167 7.00 -0.50 8.22
N VAL A 168 8.25 -0.27 8.62
CA VAL A 168 9.10 -1.30 9.23
C VAL A 168 8.54 -1.76 10.58
N ASP A 169 8.10 -0.84 11.45
CA ASP A 169 7.41 -1.22 12.70
C ASP A 169 6.14 -2.05 12.42
N GLY A 170 5.35 -1.66 11.40
CA GLY A 170 4.20 -2.42 10.94
C GLY A 170 4.56 -3.84 10.47
N GLN A 171 5.59 -3.98 9.63
CA GLN A 171 6.04 -5.27 9.12
C GLN A 171 6.61 -6.17 10.23
N LEU A 172 7.40 -5.60 11.15
CA LEU A 172 7.94 -6.35 12.28
C LEU A 172 6.83 -6.88 13.20
N ARG A 173 5.76 -6.10 13.39
CA ARG A 173 4.56 -6.58 14.11
C ARG A 173 3.91 -7.73 13.34
N ASP A 174 3.66 -7.56 12.04
CA ASP A 174 3.05 -8.59 11.20
C ASP A 174 3.79 -9.93 11.27
N LEU A 175 5.12 -9.90 11.20
CA LEU A 175 6.00 -11.08 11.26
C LEU A 175 6.07 -11.75 12.64
N THR A 176 5.79 -11.00 13.73
CA THR A 176 5.95 -11.49 15.11
C THR A 176 4.63 -11.71 15.84
N GLU A 177 3.53 -11.17 15.31
CA GLU A 177 2.19 -11.31 15.85
C GLU A 177 1.75 -12.78 15.79
N ARG A 178 1.21 -13.29 16.91
CA ARG A 178 0.74 -14.66 17.00
C ARG A 178 -0.79 -14.67 17.06
N PRO A 179 -1.49 -15.38 16.16
CA PRO A 179 -2.96 -15.41 16.15
C PRO A 179 -3.60 -15.79 17.49
N ALA A 180 -2.91 -16.60 18.30
CA ALA A 180 -3.38 -17.02 19.62
C ALA A 180 -3.50 -15.88 20.66
N VAL A 181 -2.79 -14.77 20.48
CA VAL A 181 -2.79 -13.61 21.40
C VAL A 181 -3.09 -12.29 20.70
N ALA A 182 -3.18 -12.30 19.37
CA ALA A 182 -3.52 -11.14 18.57
C ALA A 182 -4.92 -10.61 18.93
N THR A 183 -5.07 -9.30 18.80
CA THR A 183 -6.34 -8.59 18.97
C THR A 183 -6.68 -7.84 17.69
N PRO A 184 -7.96 -7.57 17.39
CA PRO A 184 -8.30 -6.76 16.23
C PRO A 184 -7.54 -5.42 16.21
N ALA A 185 -7.34 -4.80 17.37
CA ALA A 185 -6.59 -3.56 17.49
C ALA A 185 -5.08 -3.71 17.22
N SER A 186 -4.44 -4.84 17.57
CA SER A 186 -3.03 -5.05 17.26
C SER A 186 -2.80 -5.29 15.78
N VAL A 187 -3.67 -6.08 15.14
CA VAL A 187 -3.64 -6.29 13.68
C VAL A 187 -3.83 -4.97 12.92
N LEU A 188 -4.82 -4.16 13.29
CA LEU A 188 -5.04 -2.86 12.65
C LEU A 188 -3.84 -1.92 12.83
N ARG A 189 -3.15 -1.94 13.97
CA ARG A 189 -1.89 -1.19 14.14
C ARG A 189 -0.77 -1.69 13.23
N GLY A 190 -0.70 -2.99 12.96
CA GLY A 190 0.18 -3.55 11.95
C GLY A 190 -0.16 -3.00 10.57
N TYR A 191 -1.44 -2.97 10.22
CA TYR A 191 -1.92 -2.48 8.92
C TYR A 191 -1.69 -0.98 8.74
N GLU A 192 -1.92 -0.18 9.79
CA GLU A 192 -1.63 1.25 9.82
C GLU A 192 -0.15 1.55 9.52
N GLY A 193 0.76 0.69 9.98
CA GLY A 193 2.18 0.76 9.65
C GLY A 193 2.46 0.27 8.23
N LYS A 194 2.37 -1.05 8.00
CA LYS A 194 2.90 -1.70 6.79
C LYS A 194 2.28 -1.18 5.49
N THR A 195 0.97 -0.91 5.51
CA THR A 195 0.22 -0.45 4.32
C THR A 195 -0.34 0.96 4.50
N GLY A 196 -0.69 1.36 5.72
CA GLY A 196 -1.21 2.70 6.00
C GLY A 196 -0.13 3.79 5.87
N ALA A 197 1.08 3.56 6.34
CA ALA A 197 2.15 4.55 6.32
C ALA A 197 2.49 5.07 4.91
N PRO A 198 2.68 4.23 3.87
CA PRO A 198 2.96 4.71 2.51
C PRO A 198 1.81 5.51 1.90
N TYR A 199 0.55 5.10 2.09
CA TYR A 199 -0.59 5.90 1.63
C TYR A 199 -0.68 7.24 2.38
N GLY A 200 -0.41 7.24 3.70
CA GLY A 200 -0.32 8.44 4.51
C GLY A 200 0.79 9.40 4.05
N MET A 201 1.96 8.86 3.72
CA MET A 201 3.10 9.60 3.20
C MET A 201 2.79 10.24 1.85
N ALA A 202 2.18 9.52 0.91
CA ALA A 202 1.81 10.06 -0.39
C ALA A 202 0.84 11.25 -0.27
N ALA A 203 -0.22 11.10 0.53
CA ALA A 203 -1.20 12.17 0.74
C ALA A 203 -0.60 13.38 1.49
N ALA A 204 0.20 13.14 2.53
CA ALA A 204 0.83 14.20 3.31
C ALA A 204 1.91 14.94 2.51
N ALA A 205 2.73 14.23 1.73
CA ALA A 205 3.76 14.82 0.89
C ALA A 205 3.14 15.68 -0.23
N ALA A 206 2.02 15.24 -0.81
CA ALA A 206 1.25 16.04 -1.76
C ALA A 206 0.72 17.34 -1.12
N ALA A 207 0.18 17.27 0.10
CA ALA A 207 -0.25 18.46 0.84
C ALA A 207 0.92 19.40 1.19
N CYS A 208 2.09 18.86 1.57
CA CYS A 208 3.31 19.64 1.77
C CYS A 208 3.71 20.38 0.49
N LEU A 209 3.66 19.70 -0.66
CA LEU A 209 3.99 20.28 -1.95
C LEU A 209 3.01 21.39 -2.35
N ALA A 210 1.74 21.24 -2.01
CA ALA A 210 0.70 22.26 -2.18
C ALA A 210 0.88 23.49 -1.26
N GLY A 211 1.82 23.46 -0.31
CA GLY A 211 2.02 24.53 0.66
C GLY A 211 0.99 24.56 1.79
N ALA A 212 0.30 23.44 2.03
CA ALA A 212 -0.68 23.32 3.10
C ALA A 212 -0.03 23.46 4.50
N ASP A 213 -0.79 23.96 5.47
CA ASP A 213 -0.32 24.06 6.86
C ASP A 213 -0.16 22.68 7.53
N ARG A 214 0.52 22.66 8.69
CA ARG A 214 0.80 21.43 9.43
C ARG A 214 -0.45 20.65 9.86
N GLY A 215 -1.54 21.34 10.15
CA GLY A 215 -2.81 20.72 10.54
C GLY A 215 -3.45 20.00 9.36
N ARG A 216 -3.49 20.65 8.18
CA ARG A 216 -3.97 20.04 6.94
C ARG A 216 -3.11 18.86 6.51
N VAL A 217 -1.79 19.01 6.54
CA VAL A 217 -0.84 17.91 6.26
C VAL A 217 -1.08 16.72 7.20
N ALA A 218 -1.34 16.97 8.49
CA ALA A 218 -1.67 15.91 9.43
C ALA A 218 -3.02 15.22 9.13
N GLY A 219 -4.02 15.98 8.71
CA GLY A 219 -5.30 15.44 8.25
C GLY A 219 -5.14 14.53 7.02
N TRP A 220 -4.38 14.97 6.01
CA TRP A 220 -4.08 14.16 4.83
C TRP A 220 -3.32 12.88 5.16
N ARG A 221 -2.35 12.96 6.08
CA ARG A 221 -1.65 11.77 6.58
C ARG A 221 -2.61 10.78 7.23
N ALA A 222 -3.53 11.27 8.06
CA ALA A 222 -4.52 10.44 8.72
C ALA A 222 -5.50 9.79 7.73
N PHE A 223 -5.95 10.55 6.73
CA PHE A 223 -6.79 10.02 5.65
C PHE A 223 -6.06 8.92 4.86
N GLY A 224 -4.85 9.20 4.37
CA GLY A 224 -4.06 8.22 3.62
C GLY A 224 -3.82 6.94 4.41
N ARG A 225 -3.49 7.04 5.71
CA ARG A 225 -3.38 5.87 6.61
C ARG A 225 -4.68 5.07 6.68
N SER A 226 -5.82 5.74 6.83
CA SER A 226 -7.14 5.10 6.88
C SER A 226 -7.44 4.34 5.58
N LEU A 227 -7.16 4.96 4.43
CA LEU A 227 -7.31 4.32 3.12
C LEU A 227 -6.39 3.10 2.96
N GLY A 228 -5.13 3.19 3.40
CA GLY A 228 -4.19 2.07 3.38
C GLY A 228 -4.64 0.89 4.23
N VAL A 229 -5.26 1.12 5.39
CA VAL A 229 -5.86 0.05 6.21
C VAL A 229 -6.99 -0.65 5.45
N LEU A 230 -7.89 0.10 4.80
CA LEU A 230 -8.96 -0.48 3.98
C LEU A 230 -8.40 -1.29 2.80
N ARG A 231 -7.31 -0.82 2.18
CA ARG A 231 -6.59 -1.56 1.13
C ARG A 231 -6.01 -2.87 1.64
N GLN A 232 -5.45 -2.90 2.84
CA GLN A 232 -4.93 -4.15 3.42
C GLN A 232 -6.04 -5.15 3.70
N LEU A 233 -7.18 -4.70 4.25
CA LEU A 233 -8.35 -5.58 4.48
C LEU A 233 -8.83 -6.23 3.16
N VAL A 234 -8.85 -5.45 2.07
CA VAL A 234 -9.17 -5.95 0.73
C VAL A 234 -8.12 -6.93 0.23
N ASN A 235 -6.83 -6.70 0.52
CA ASN A 235 -5.75 -7.60 0.13
C ASN A 235 -5.90 -8.98 0.78
N ASP A 236 -6.11 -9.03 2.09
CA ASP A 236 -6.33 -10.28 2.83
C ASP A 236 -7.57 -11.03 2.29
N GLN A 237 -8.65 -10.29 2.01
CA GLN A 237 -9.86 -10.88 1.43
C GLN A 237 -9.60 -11.46 0.04
N ARG A 238 -8.78 -10.80 -0.79
CA ARG A 238 -8.43 -11.28 -2.12
C ARG A 238 -7.53 -12.51 -2.05
N ASP A 239 -6.59 -12.59 -1.10
CA ASP A 239 -5.83 -13.81 -0.87
C ASP A 239 -6.76 -14.98 -0.58
N LEU A 240 -7.66 -14.79 0.41
CA LEU A 240 -8.62 -15.81 0.82
C LEU A 240 -9.56 -16.24 -0.30
N ALA A 241 -10.17 -15.28 -1.01
CA ALA A 241 -11.12 -15.56 -2.09
C ALA A 241 -10.47 -16.16 -3.35
N SER A 242 -9.18 -15.92 -3.57
CA SER A 242 -8.46 -16.49 -4.71
C SER A 242 -8.11 -17.96 -4.54
N GLY A 243 -8.22 -18.51 -3.33
CA GLY A 243 -7.84 -19.88 -3.01
C GLY A 243 -6.33 -20.11 -2.88
N ARG A 244 -5.49 -19.08 -3.05
CA ARG A 244 -4.04 -19.18 -2.84
C ARG A 244 -3.72 -19.46 -1.37
N HIS A 245 -4.46 -18.79 -0.46
CA HIS A 245 -4.32 -18.96 0.99
C HIS A 245 -2.87 -18.73 1.46
N GLU A 246 -2.18 -17.74 0.88
CA GLU A 246 -0.80 -17.40 1.20
C GLU A 246 -0.69 -16.98 2.67
N ASP A 247 -1.62 -16.16 3.16
CA ASP A 247 -1.64 -15.71 4.55
C ASP A 247 -1.79 -16.88 5.54
N LEU A 248 -2.67 -17.84 5.22
CA LEU A 248 -2.87 -19.04 6.04
C LEU A 248 -1.68 -20.01 5.96
N ALA A 249 -0.98 -20.05 4.82
CA ALA A 249 0.25 -20.85 4.67
C ALA A 249 1.40 -20.25 5.50
N ASN A 250 1.51 -18.92 5.52
CA ASN A 250 2.50 -18.17 6.29
C ASN A 250 2.18 -18.20 7.79
N GLY A 251 0.91 -18.35 8.15
CA GLY A 251 0.41 -18.36 9.52
C GLY A 251 0.14 -16.94 10.05
N THR A 252 -0.16 -16.02 9.14
CA THR A 252 -0.36 -14.60 9.38
C THR A 252 -1.63 -14.36 10.20
N ALA A 253 -1.55 -13.45 11.17
CA ALA A 253 -2.69 -13.05 12.00
C ALA A 253 -3.59 -12.02 11.29
N THR A 254 -4.26 -12.41 10.20
CA THR A 254 -5.12 -11.50 9.43
C THR A 254 -6.34 -11.03 10.26
N TYR A 255 -6.88 -9.85 9.91
CA TYR A 255 -7.96 -9.25 10.69
C TYR A 255 -9.22 -10.15 10.76
N LEU A 256 -9.59 -10.81 9.65
CA LEU A 256 -10.73 -11.74 9.62
C LEU A 256 -10.48 -12.97 10.49
N LEU A 257 -9.27 -13.53 10.48
CA LEU A 257 -8.91 -14.66 11.34
C LEU A 257 -9.03 -14.27 12.82
N VAL A 258 -8.47 -13.12 13.19
CA VAL A 258 -8.51 -12.63 14.58
C VAL A 258 -9.93 -12.26 15.00
N HIS A 259 -10.75 -11.74 14.09
CA HIS A 259 -12.18 -11.53 14.31
C HIS A 259 -12.89 -12.85 14.63
N LEU A 260 -12.76 -13.87 13.78
CA LEU A 260 -13.31 -15.21 14.02
C LEU A 260 -12.88 -15.77 15.38
N LEU A 261 -11.57 -15.75 15.68
CA LEU A 261 -11.02 -16.31 16.91
C LEU A 261 -11.51 -15.62 18.19
N ARG A 262 -11.92 -14.35 18.10
CA ARG A 262 -12.46 -13.59 19.23
C ARG A 262 -13.90 -13.97 19.54
N GLU A 263 -14.71 -14.21 18.51
CA GLU A 263 -16.13 -14.52 18.65
C GLU A 263 -16.38 -16.00 19.03
N LEU A 264 -15.39 -16.88 18.80
CA LEU A 264 -15.51 -18.30 19.13
C LEU A 264 -15.43 -18.58 20.66
N PRO A 265 -16.27 -19.48 21.20
CA PRO A 265 -16.11 -20.03 22.54
C PRO A 265 -14.76 -20.72 22.73
N ALA A 266 -14.24 -20.78 23.96
CA ALA A 266 -12.88 -21.25 24.26
C ALA A 266 -12.50 -22.61 23.64
N GLY A 267 -13.43 -23.59 23.61
CA GLY A 267 -13.21 -24.90 22.98
C GLY A 267 -13.02 -24.79 21.47
N ARG A 268 -13.97 -24.16 20.77
CA ARG A 268 -13.92 -23.96 19.31
C ARG A 268 -12.78 -23.04 18.90
N ARG A 269 -12.41 -22.07 19.74
CA ARG A 269 -11.24 -21.21 19.54
C ARG A 269 -9.95 -22.02 19.53
N ARG A 270 -9.82 -23.00 20.44
CA ARG A 270 -8.64 -23.89 20.47
C ARG A 270 -8.57 -24.74 19.21
N GLU A 271 -9.68 -25.34 18.80
CA GLU A 271 -9.77 -26.11 17.55
C GLU A 271 -9.39 -25.26 16.32
N ALA A 272 -9.88 -24.02 16.24
CA ALA A 272 -9.53 -23.11 15.15
C ALA A 272 -8.04 -22.74 15.14
N LEU A 273 -7.41 -22.58 16.31
CA LEU A 273 -5.96 -22.33 16.41
C LEU A 273 -5.13 -23.55 16.01
N GLU A 274 -5.56 -24.76 16.38
CA GLU A 274 -4.94 -26.01 15.93
C GLU A 274 -5.05 -26.17 14.42
N LEU A 275 -6.23 -25.87 13.86
CA LEU A 275 -6.47 -25.88 12.42
C LEU A 275 -5.59 -24.85 11.69
N HIS A 276 -5.45 -23.64 12.24
CA HIS A 276 -4.54 -22.63 11.72
C HIS A 276 -3.07 -23.07 11.75
N ALA A 277 -2.62 -23.73 12.83
CA ALA A 277 -1.27 -24.29 12.89
C ALA A 277 -1.06 -25.38 11.82
N ALA A 278 -2.07 -26.21 11.57
CA ALA A 278 -2.05 -27.23 10.52
C ALA A 278 -2.10 -26.63 9.10
N ALA A 279 -2.83 -25.52 8.91
CA ALA A 279 -2.98 -24.81 7.65
C ALA A 279 -1.64 -24.38 7.03
N ARG A 280 -0.60 -24.15 7.84
CA ARG A 280 0.75 -23.86 7.34
C ARG A 280 1.33 -24.96 6.43
N ARG A 281 0.93 -26.21 6.65
CA ARG A 281 1.51 -27.40 5.98
C ARG A 281 0.49 -28.28 5.26
N CYS A 282 -0.81 -28.05 5.47
CA CYS A 282 -1.87 -28.91 4.95
C CYS A 282 -2.90 -28.09 4.17
N ALA A 283 -3.03 -28.37 2.87
CA ALA A 283 -3.99 -27.70 2.00
C ALA A 283 -5.45 -27.95 2.42
N ALA A 284 -5.78 -29.16 2.91
CA ALA A 284 -7.10 -29.46 3.42
C ALA A 284 -7.43 -28.63 4.68
N ALA A 285 -6.48 -28.48 5.60
CA ALA A 285 -6.64 -27.61 6.77
C ALA A 285 -6.79 -26.13 6.39
N ARG A 286 -6.06 -25.66 5.35
CA ARG A 286 -6.26 -24.31 4.78
C ARG A 286 -7.67 -24.13 4.26
N ALA A 287 -8.14 -25.07 3.42
CA ALA A 287 -9.48 -24.99 2.85
C ALA A 287 -10.58 -25.04 3.92
N GLU A 288 -10.42 -25.89 4.94
CA GLU A 288 -11.36 -25.98 6.06
C GLU A 288 -11.39 -24.69 6.88
N LEU A 289 -10.24 -24.12 7.23
CA LEU A 289 -10.18 -22.86 7.98
C LEU A 289 -10.74 -21.70 7.15
N ALA A 290 -10.41 -21.64 5.86
CA ALA A 290 -10.95 -20.64 4.96
C ALA A 290 -12.49 -20.73 4.88
N ALA A 291 -13.06 -21.93 4.79
CA ALA A 291 -14.50 -22.12 4.81
C ALA A 291 -15.14 -21.61 6.12
N ARG A 292 -14.50 -21.84 7.28
CA ARG A 292 -14.97 -21.30 8.57
C ARG A 292 -14.88 -19.77 8.63
N MET A 293 -13.85 -19.18 8.03
CA MET A 293 -13.67 -17.72 7.98
C MET A 293 -14.67 -17.04 7.02
N LEU A 294 -15.11 -17.75 5.99
CA LEU A 294 -16.05 -17.27 4.96
C LEU A 294 -17.52 -17.62 5.29
N ASP A 295 -17.80 -18.21 6.45
CA ASP A 295 -19.15 -18.46 6.91
C ASP A 295 -19.94 -17.14 7.03
N GLU A 296 -21.24 -17.18 6.70
CA GLU A 296 -22.05 -15.96 6.59
C GLU A 296 -22.13 -15.17 7.89
N GLU A 297 -22.26 -15.85 9.04
CA GLU A 297 -22.35 -15.17 10.34
C GLU A 297 -21.03 -14.46 10.70
N VAL A 298 -19.90 -15.08 10.35
CA VAL A 298 -18.56 -14.52 10.56
C VAL A 298 -18.33 -13.32 9.67
N ILE A 299 -18.75 -13.40 8.41
CA ILE A 299 -18.64 -12.30 7.44
C ILE A 299 -19.52 -11.12 7.84
N ASP A 300 -20.72 -11.35 8.36
CA ASP A 300 -21.60 -10.28 8.83
C ASP A 300 -21.02 -9.57 10.06
N GLY A 301 -20.48 -10.32 11.03
CA GLY A 301 -19.75 -9.74 12.16
C GLY A 301 -18.50 -8.96 11.73
N TYR A 302 -17.73 -9.50 10.80
CA TYR A 302 -16.56 -8.84 10.22
C TYR A 302 -16.96 -7.53 9.53
N ALA A 303 -18.00 -7.55 8.69
CA ALA A 303 -18.48 -6.37 7.99
C ALA A 303 -18.92 -5.28 8.98
N ALA A 304 -19.69 -5.64 10.01
CA ALA A 304 -20.07 -4.70 11.06
C ALA A 304 -18.85 -4.09 11.78
N SER A 305 -17.77 -4.85 11.96
CA SER A 305 -16.53 -4.34 12.57
C SER A 305 -15.69 -3.44 11.66
N VAL A 306 -15.83 -3.58 10.33
CA VAL A 306 -15.12 -2.76 9.34
C VAL A 306 -15.86 -1.46 9.03
N ALA A 307 -17.19 -1.42 9.11
CA ALA A 307 -17.99 -0.23 8.77
C ALA A 307 -17.51 1.08 9.44
N PRO A 308 -17.14 1.12 10.74
CA PRO A 308 -16.61 2.33 11.37
C PRO A 308 -15.28 2.81 10.78
N LEU A 309 -14.47 1.92 10.20
CA LEU A 309 -13.22 2.29 9.53
C LEU A 309 -13.49 3.00 8.20
N ILE A 310 -14.55 2.58 7.49
CA ILE A 310 -15.03 3.21 6.26
C ILE A 310 -15.57 4.60 6.59
N GLU A 311 -16.49 4.70 7.56
CA GLU A 311 -17.05 5.98 8.03
C GLU A 311 -15.95 6.96 8.44
N ARG A 312 -14.90 6.47 9.12
CA ARG A 312 -13.74 7.29 9.50
C ARG A 312 -13.00 7.84 8.28
N ALA A 313 -12.81 7.05 7.22
CA ALA A 313 -12.14 7.52 6.00
C ALA A 313 -12.94 8.63 5.30
N HIS A 314 -14.25 8.47 5.16
CA HIS A 314 -15.13 9.51 4.61
C HIS A 314 -15.14 10.76 5.51
N GLY A 315 -15.33 10.60 6.82
CA GLY A 315 -15.36 11.72 7.76
C GLY A 315 -14.01 12.45 7.92
N LEU A 316 -12.90 11.87 7.48
CA LEU A 316 -11.62 12.57 7.35
C LEU A 316 -11.60 13.48 6.12
N LEU A 317 -12.12 13.02 4.97
CA LEU A 317 -12.26 13.82 3.76
C LEU A 317 -13.22 14.99 3.97
N ASP A 318 -14.38 14.73 4.59
CA ASP A 318 -15.39 15.77 4.87
C ASP A 318 -14.80 16.91 5.72
N ARG A 319 -13.95 16.56 6.70
CA ARG A 319 -13.28 17.54 7.57
C ARG A 319 -12.13 18.26 6.88
N LEU A 320 -11.41 17.60 5.98
CA LEU A 320 -10.33 18.21 5.22
C LEU A 320 -10.87 19.29 4.27
N GLY A 321 -11.99 19.02 3.60
CA GLY A 321 -12.51 19.91 2.56
C GLY A 321 -11.48 20.15 1.44
N GLY A 322 -11.75 21.15 0.59
CA GLY A 322 -10.92 21.45 -0.57
C GLY A 322 -11.72 21.54 -1.87
N GLU A 323 -11.05 21.38 -3.00
CA GLU A 323 -11.66 21.38 -4.33
C GLU A 323 -12.73 20.26 -4.45
N PRO A 324 -14.01 20.59 -4.73
CA PRO A 324 -15.10 19.63 -4.69
C PRO A 324 -14.96 18.44 -5.66
N GLY A 325 -14.39 18.64 -6.85
CA GLY A 325 -14.12 17.58 -7.80
C GLY A 325 -13.16 16.53 -7.25
N CYS A 326 -12.01 16.97 -6.74
CA CYS A 326 -10.99 16.11 -6.15
C CYS A 326 -11.52 15.36 -4.93
N LEU A 327 -12.30 16.02 -4.06
CA LEU A 327 -12.94 15.35 -2.93
C LEU A 327 -13.92 14.26 -3.34
N ARG A 328 -14.76 14.50 -4.36
CA ARG A 328 -15.68 13.48 -4.88
C ARG A 328 -14.92 12.25 -5.38
N GLU A 329 -13.82 12.46 -6.12
CA GLU A 329 -12.98 11.37 -6.60
C GLU A 329 -12.26 10.63 -5.46
N LEU A 330 -11.87 11.33 -4.39
CA LEU A 330 -11.29 10.70 -3.19
C LEU A 330 -12.30 9.84 -2.43
N HIS A 331 -13.55 10.30 -2.30
CA HIS A 331 -14.64 9.45 -1.78
C HIS A 331 -14.86 8.24 -2.69
N GLY A 332 -14.90 8.45 -4.01
CA GLY A 332 -14.99 7.37 -4.99
C GLY A 332 -13.84 6.36 -4.88
N LEU A 333 -12.63 6.80 -4.52
CA LEU A 333 -11.50 5.91 -4.28
C LEU A 333 -11.68 5.05 -3.02
N VAL A 334 -12.27 5.60 -1.95
CA VAL A 334 -12.65 4.82 -0.76
C VAL A 334 -13.72 3.80 -1.13
N ASP A 335 -14.78 4.24 -1.79
CA ASP A 335 -15.91 3.42 -2.23
C ASP A 335 -15.47 2.26 -3.14
N ALA A 336 -14.66 2.56 -4.15
CA ALA A 336 -14.11 1.54 -5.05
C ALA A 336 -13.20 0.54 -4.32
N THR A 337 -12.47 1.00 -3.29
CA THR A 337 -11.64 0.11 -2.48
C THR A 337 -12.53 -0.85 -1.68
N VAL A 338 -13.50 -0.34 -0.93
CA VAL A 338 -14.35 -1.16 -0.04
C VAL A 338 -15.36 -2.01 -0.80
N GLY A 339 -15.72 -1.63 -2.03
CA GLY A 339 -16.56 -2.44 -2.93
C GLY A 339 -16.03 -3.84 -3.22
N HIS A 340 -14.77 -4.13 -2.90
CA HIS A 340 -14.18 -5.46 -2.99
C HIS A 340 -14.35 -6.32 -1.74
N LEU A 341 -14.81 -5.75 -0.62
CA LEU A 341 -15.09 -6.50 0.60
C LEU A 341 -16.48 -7.17 0.52
N PRO A 342 -16.67 -8.32 1.19
CA PRO A 342 -17.98 -8.96 1.29
C PRO A 342 -18.98 -7.99 1.95
N ARG A 343 -20.26 -8.05 1.53
CA ARG A 343 -21.36 -7.21 2.04
C ARG A 343 -21.23 -5.69 1.77
N PHE A 344 -20.11 -5.22 1.23
CA PHE A 344 -19.89 -3.82 0.80
C PHE A 344 -19.85 -3.64 -0.72
N ARG A 345 -20.14 -4.69 -1.50
CA ARG A 345 -20.24 -4.60 -2.96
C ARG A 345 -21.30 -3.57 -3.32
N LEU A 346 -20.87 -2.42 -3.84
CA LEU A 346 -21.76 -1.48 -4.49
C LEU A 346 -22.45 -2.23 -5.64
N ALA A 347 -23.77 -2.18 -5.69
CA ALA A 347 -24.50 -2.64 -6.87
C ALA A 347 -23.93 -1.87 -8.06
N ALA A 348 -23.36 -2.58 -9.04
CA ALA A 348 -22.86 -1.96 -10.25
C ALA A 348 -24.02 -1.20 -10.91
N ALA A 349 -23.93 0.12 -10.96
CA ALA A 349 -24.81 0.98 -11.75
C ALA A 349 -24.29 1.06 -13.18
#